data_AF-M3GVW6-F1
#
_entry.id   AF-M3GVW6-F1
#
_cell.length_a   1.000
_cell.length_b   1.000
_cell.length_c   1.000
_cell.angle_alpha   90.00
_cell.angle_beta   90.00
_cell.angle_gamma   90.00
#
_symmetry.space_group_name_H-M   'P 1'
#
loop_
_entity.id
_entity.type
_entity.pdbx_description
1 polymer ?
#
loop_
_entity_poly.entity_id
_entity_poly.type
_entity_poly.pdbx_seq_one_letter_code
_entity_poly.pdbx_strand_id
1 'polypeptide(L)'
;MIVKVLNDSGEERYVFYGDVPKEYYDALFSKKVYGDTTYLSWNGNTTSNEDINVAVSVSVYAHSDNIKVKSITPLGVTIKDDDRDPKEDLPETYDPIVIDFNKNGITSTKLNNTVHFDHDNNGFKEATAWIEKDDGLLVLDKNGNGKIDNGNELFGNHTISNTIYRYTDKKATNGYEALKAYDLNNDNVIDEKDEIFSKLKIWKDANSNGITDEGELSSLTHNNIKSIDLNYKEIAMDENSNTVKQSSKVTLKDGSVLNANDVWFKVNLDKTKEEDINIPLEIRSLPQVKAFGNLNSLQIAASKSDTLAAMINLYLMLNPEDRKKHINDIVYEWAGVNDMDPNSRTISIDSRMVNVYEKITGKPFTWHGNFNDENIRISANIIKERFDVFKHYVYATIELQTTYADIDLDTETMSLENNVKPSYKFDALNSKLTQLYKDNRHDEIKNLMDIVREAGAYKPVFQETLKTNLISLCSSDNKFLSLCLNTYIQGTDDDNTINGSFENNFIVGGKGNDILYGGGGNDIYAFAKGDGKDTIYDTAGNDKKKF
;
A
#
# COMPACT_ATOMS: atom_id res chain seq x y z
N MET A 1 -35.73 -20.52 -4.88
CA MET A 1 -36.95 -21.37 -5.02
C MET A 1 -38.10 -20.62 -4.36
N ILE A 2 -39.24 -20.43 -5.03
CA ILE A 2 -40.36 -19.62 -4.52
C ILE A 2 -41.30 -20.52 -3.73
N VAL A 3 -41.56 -20.21 -2.45
CA VAL A 3 -42.64 -20.88 -1.69
C VAL A 3 -43.75 -19.87 -1.46
N LYS A 4 -44.94 -20.21 -1.95
CA LYS A 4 -46.18 -19.43 -1.80
C LYS A 4 -46.76 -19.68 -0.42
N VAL A 5 -46.98 -18.64 0.38
CA VAL A 5 -47.62 -18.76 1.70
C VAL A 5 -48.70 -17.68 1.84
N LEU A 6 -49.87 -18.07 2.35
CA LEU A 6 -50.99 -17.17 2.65
C LEU A 6 -50.92 -16.76 4.11
N ASN A 7 -51.18 -15.49 4.42
CA ASN A 7 -51.38 -15.05 5.80
C ASN A 7 -52.85 -15.20 6.22
N ASP A 8 -53.13 -15.03 7.52
CA ASP A 8 -54.45 -15.27 8.12
C ASP A 8 -55.57 -14.35 7.60
N SER A 9 -55.23 -13.31 6.84
CA SER A 9 -56.15 -12.41 6.15
C SER A 9 -56.37 -12.76 4.67
N GLY A 10 -55.81 -13.87 4.18
CA GLY A 10 -56.02 -14.37 2.81
C GLY A 10 -55.27 -13.59 1.72
N GLU A 11 -54.31 -12.75 2.10
CA GLU A 11 -53.47 -12.02 1.16
C GLU A 11 -52.25 -12.87 0.77
N GLU A 12 -51.93 -12.89 -0.52
CA GLU A 12 -50.80 -13.63 -1.05
C GLU A 12 -49.49 -12.90 -0.73
N ARG A 13 -48.53 -13.59 -0.09
CA ARG A 13 -47.14 -13.15 0.02
C ARG A 13 -46.18 -14.17 -0.60
N TYR A 14 -45.15 -13.63 -1.25
CA TYR A 14 -44.05 -14.41 -1.83
C TYR A 14 -42.78 -14.18 -0.99
N VAL A 15 -42.10 -15.26 -0.62
CA VAL A 15 -40.80 -15.21 0.08
C VAL A 15 -39.70 -15.71 -0.86
N PHE A 16 -38.57 -14.98 -0.90
CA PHE A 16 -37.45 -15.20 -1.82
C PHE A 16 -36.28 -15.95 -1.17
N TYR A 17 -35.61 -16.78 -1.95
CA TYR A 17 -34.28 -17.33 -1.66
C TYR A 17 -33.46 -17.31 -2.97
N GLY A 18 -32.43 -16.45 -3.02
CA GLY A 18 -31.56 -16.16 -4.18
C GLY A 18 -31.39 -14.64 -4.44
N ASP A 19 -30.38 -14.27 -5.25
CA ASP A 19 -29.86 -12.90 -5.45
C ASP A 19 -30.93 -11.81 -5.67
N VAL A 20 -30.69 -10.66 -5.03
CA VAL A 20 -31.68 -9.64 -4.70
C VAL A 20 -31.69 -8.49 -5.74
N PRO A 21 -32.86 -8.00 -6.21
CA PRO A 21 -32.96 -6.89 -7.16
C PRO A 21 -32.65 -5.50 -6.56
N LYS A 22 -32.38 -4.54 -7.48
CA LYS A 22 -31.88 -3.17 -7.25
C LYS A 22 -32.69 -2.28 -6.28
N GLU A 23 -33.87 -2.69 -5.85
CA GLU A 23 -34.74 -1.91 -4.96
C GLU A 23 -34.45 -2.18 -3.46
N TYR A 24 -33.50 -3.07 -3.15
CA TYR A 24 -32.94 -3.28 -1.80
C TYR A 24 -31.65 -2.47 -1.53
N TYR A 25 -31.20 -1.65 -2.49
CA TYR A 25 -30.02 -0.78 -2.32
C TYR A 25 -30.22 0.31 -1.27
N ASP A 26 -31.47 0.67 -0.94
CA ASP A 26 -31.78 1.67 0.09
C ASP A 26 -31.47 1.19 1.53
N ALA A 27 -31.10 -0.09 1.71
CA ALA A 27 -30.59 -0.62 2.97
C ALA A 27 -29.05 -0.52 3.11
N LEU A 28 -28.33 -0.12 2.05
CA LEU A 28 -26.86 0.00 2.04
C LEU A 28 -26.35 1.43 2.26
N PHE A 29 -27.25 2.43 2.33
CA PHE A 29 -26.89 3.83 2.57
C PHE A 29 -27.83 4.48 3.59
N SER A 30 -27.31 4.88 4.74
CA SER A 30 -28.03 5.83 5.61
C SER A 30 -27.69 7.26 5.20
N LYS A 31 -28.65 7.99 4.62
CA LYS A 31 -28.57 9.44 4.43
C LYS A 31 -28.52 10.11 5.82
N LYS A 32 -27.42 10.78 6.18
CA LYS A 32 -27.35 11.62 7.39
C LYS A 32 -27.03 13.08 7.03
N VAL A 33 -27.86 13.98 7.57
CA VAL A 33 -27.76 15.44 7.45
C VAL A 33 -27.19 15.97 8.77
N TYR A 34 -26.09 16.72 8.70
CA TYR A 34 -25.49 17.43 9.83
C TYR A 34 -25.59 18.93 9.57
N GLY A 35 -26.62 19.59 10.09
CA GLY A 35 -26.88 21.00 9.78
C GLY A 35 -26.98 21.24 8.26
N ASP A 36 -26.20 22.20 7.74
CA ASP A 36 -26.17 22.54 6.30
C ASP A 36 -25.27 21.61 5.43
N THR A 37 -24.67 20.54 5.99
CA THR A 37 -23.76 19.64 5.26
C THR A 37 -24.23 18.18 5.33
N THR A 38 -24.16 17.46 4.20
CA THR A 38 -24.56 16.04 4.08
C THR A 38 -23.33 15.16 3.82
N TYR A 39 -23.23 14.02 4.52
CA TYR A 39 -22.18 13.02 4.29
C TYR A 39 -22.81 11.69 3.86
N LEU A 40 -22.09 10.95 3.01
CA LEU A 40 -22.39 9.58 2.62
C LEU A 40 -21.26 8.69 3.13
N SER A 41 -21.60 7.53 3.68
CA SER A 41 -20.64 6.52 4.07
C SER A 41 -21.13 5.14 3.66
N TRP A 42 -20.17 4.29 3.30
CA TRP A 42 -20.36 3.02 2.59
C TRP A 42 -19.86 1.84 3.45
N ASN A 43 -20.45 0.66 3.22
CA ASN A 43 -20.31 -0.53 4.06
C ASN A 43 -20.07 -1.79 3.20
N GLY A 44 -19.41 -1.65 2.06
CA GLY A 44 -18.83 -2.79 1.34
C GLY A 44 -17.34 -2.87 1.69
N ASN A 45 -16.82 -4.05 1.98
CA ASN A 45 -15.38 -4.30 1.94
C ASN A 45 -15.16 -5.77 1.56
N THR A 46 -16.15 -6.33 0.84
CA THR A 46 -16.28 -7.76 0.56
C THR A 46 -16.35 -8.06 -0.94
N THR A 47 -16.44 -7.04 -1.79
CA THR A 47 -16.57 -7.15 -3.24
C THR A 47 -15.67 -6.12 -3.92
N SER A 48 -14.81 -6.56 -4.83
CA SER A 48 -13.89 -5.71 -5.60
C SER A 48 -14.63 -4.89 -6.67
N ASN A 49 -14.38 -3.58 -6.74
CA ASN A 49 -14.81 -2.59 -7.74
C ASN A 49 -16.27 -2.11 -7.62
N GLU A 50 -16.57 -1.29 -6.62
CA GLU A 50 -17.86 -0.60 -6.53
C GLU A 50 -17.73 0.93 -6.68
N ASP A 51 -17.35 1.40 -7.88
CA ASP A 51 -17.59 2.80 -8.26
C ASP A 51 -19.10 3.01 -8.47
N ILE A 52 -19.73 3.84 -7.63
CA ILE A 52 -21.18 4.04 -7.66
C ILE A 52 -21.51 5.48 -8.07
N ASN A 53 -22.29 5.60 -9.15
CA ASN A 53 -22.93 6.86 -9.55
C ASN A 53 -24.22 7.06 -8.76
N VAL A 54 -24.29 8.12 -7.95
CA VAL A 54 -25.47 8.49 -7.16
C VAL A 54 -25.93 9.91 -7.46
N ALA A 55 -27.20 10.22 -7.24
CA ALA A 55 -27.73 11.58 -7.37
C ALA A 55 -28.00 12.17 -5.99
N VAL A 56 -27.32 13.27 -5.67
CA VAL A 56 -27.54 14.02 -4.41
C VAL A 56 -28.56 15.11 -4.66
N SER A 57 -29.64 15.10 -3.88
CA SER A 57 -30.65 16.16 -3.87
C SER A 57 -30.92 16.64 -2.45
N VAL A 58 -31.12 17.95 -2.30
CA VAL A 58 -31.45 18.57 -1.02
C VAL A 58 -32.97 18.57 -0.85
N SER A 59 -33.45 18.33 0.36
CA SER A 59 -34.88 18.31 0.71
C SER A 59 -35.11 19.34 1.82
N VAL A 60 -36.14 20.17 1.70
CA VAL A 60 -36.48 21.18 2.70
C VAL A 60 -37.27 20.51 3.83
N TYR A 61 -36.73 20.51 5.06
CA TYR A 61 -37.31 19.75 6.17
C TYR A 61 -38.28 20.56 7.06
N ALA A 62 -38.41 21.87 6.86
CA ALA A 62 -39.41 22.68 7.55
C ALA A 62 -39.92 23.84 6.68
N HIS A 63 -41.20 24.18 6.83
CA HIS A 63 -41.86 25.28 6.12
C HIS A 63 -42.37 26.36 7.09
N SER A 64 -42.11 27.61 6.72
CA SER A 64 -42.68 28.83 7.31
C SER A 64 -43.24 29.66 6.17
N ASP A 65 -44.38 30.33 6.39
CA ASP A 65 -45.05 31.15 5.37
C ASP A 65 -44.16 32.25 4.77
N ASN A 66 -43.03 32.55 5.41
CA ASN A 66 -42.07 33.59 5.01
C ASN A 66 -40.85 33.07 4.24
N ILE A 67 -40.69 31.76 4.00
CA ILE A 67 -39.52 31.19 3.31
C ILE A 67 -39.92 30.71 1.91
N LYS A 68 -39.35 31.34 0.87
CA LYS A 68 -39.49 30.90 -0.52
C LYS A 68 -38.21 30.19 -0.98
N VAL A 69 -38.30 28.87 -1.16
CA VAL A 69 -37.18 28.05 -1.64
C VAL A 69 -37.12 28.10 -3.17
N LYS A 70 -35.96 28.45 -3.72
CA LYS A 70 -35.68 28.40 -5.17
C LYS A 70 -35.35 26.94 -5.55
N SER A 71 -35.85 26.48 -6.70
CA SER A 71 -35.81 25.06 -7.10
C SER A 71 -34.48 24.36 -6.84
N ILE A 72 -34.55 23.18 -6.25
CA ILE A 72 -33.39 22.33 -5.97
C ILE A 72 -33.22 21.38 -7.17
N THR A 73 -32.12 21.51 -7.90
CA THR A 73 -31.75 20.60 -8.98
C THR A 73 -30.82 19.52 -8.40
N PRO A 74 -31.15 18.22 -8.52
CA PRO A 74 -30.24 17.15 -8.12
C PRO A 74 -28.92 17.22 -8.89
N LEU A 75 -27.79 17.00 -8.21
CA LEU A 75 -26.48 16.82 -8.85
C LEU A 75 -26.11 15.33 -8.83
N GLY A 76 -25.67 14.81 -9.97
CA GLY A 76 -25.01 13.49 -10.02
C GLY A 76 -23.61 13.60 -9.43
N VAL A 77 -23.24 12.67 -8.55
CA VAL A 77 -21.89 12.52 -7.99
C VAL A 77 -21.47 11.05 -8.09
N THR A 78 -20.18 10.82 -8.34
CA THR A 78 -19.58 9.48 -8.35
C THR A 78 -18.80 9.32 -7.05
N ILE A 79 -19.13 8.30 -6.26
CA ILE A 79 -18.33 7.89 -5.11
C ILE A 79 -17.35 6.83 -5.62
N LYS A 80 -16.06 7.10 -5.42
CA LYS A 80 -14.99 6.17 -5.72
C LYS A 80 -14.63 5.41 -4.45
N ASP A 81 -14.55 4.09 -4.58
CA ASP A 81 -14.13 3.15 -3.54
C ASP A 81 -12.71 3.45 -3.05
N ASP A 82 -12.42 3.30 -1.74
CA ASP A 82 -11.08 3.47 -1.14
C ASP A 82 -10.30 2.15 -1.02
N ASP A 83 -10.96 1.04 -1.32
CA ASP A 83 -10.33 -0.26 -1.53
C ASP A 83 -9.41 -0.14 -2.75
N ARG A 84 -8.12 -0.44 -2.56
CA ARG A 84 -7.14 -0.55 -3.65
C ARG A 84 -7.71 -1.50 -4.71
N ASP A 85 -8.14 -0.96 -5.86
CA ASP A 85 -8.60 -1.77 -6.97
C ASP A 85 -7.43 -2.68 -7.40
N PRO A 86 -7.52 -4.02 -7.21
CA PRO A 86 -6.48 -4.94 -7.63
C PRO A 86 -6.27 -4.97 -9.16
N LYS A 87 -7.17 -4.32 -9.92
CA LYS A 87 -7.12 -4.15 -11.37
C LYS A 87 -6.67 -2.75 -11.80
N GLU A 88 -6.71 -1.71 -10.95
CA GLU A 88 -6.08 -0.40 -11.28
C GLU A 88 -4.59 -0.39 -10.88
N ASP A 89 -4.21 -1.10 -9.82
CA ASP A 89 -2.81 -1.37 -9.48
C ASP A 89 -2.35 -2.68 -10.15
N LEU A 90 -2.35 -2.72 -11.49
CA LEU A 90 -1.64 -3.80 -12.16
C LEU A 90 -0.17 -3.73 -11.71
N PRO A 91 0.38 -4.81 -11.12
CA PRO A 91 1.79 -4.81 -10.74
C PRO A 91 2.63 -4.44 -11.94
N GLU A 92 3.65 -3.61 -11.71
CA GLU A 92 4.56 -3.21 -12.77
C GLU A 92 5.20 -4.43 -13.41
N THR A 93 5.61 -4.28 -14.66
CA THR A 93 6.17 -5.40 -15.42
C THR A 93 7.55 -5.09 -15.96
N TYR A 94 8.48 -6.00 -15.67
CA TYR A 94 9.87 -5.93 -16.06
C TYR A 94 10.24 -7.23 -16.76
N ASP A 95 10.83 -7.14 -17.94
CA ASP A 95 11.25 -8.31 -18.71
C ASP A 95 12.73 -8.63 -18.54
N PRO A 96 13.02 -9.93 -18.61
CA PRO A 96 14.23 -10.35 -19.28
C PRO A 96 14.00 -11.48 -20.31
N ILE A 97 15.02 -11.74 -21.13
CA ILE A 97 15.10 -12.95 -21.96
C ILE A 97 15.43 -14.17 -21.06
N VAL A 98 14.54 -15.16 -21.07
CA VAL A 98 14.65 -16.45 -20.39
C VAL A 98 14.73 -17.59 -21.41
N ILE A 99 15.64 -18.54 -21.20
CA ILE A 99 15.81 -19.73 -22.04
C ILE A 99 15.21 -20.95 -21.33
N ASP A 100 14.26 -21.60 -21.99
CA ASP A 100 13.56 -22.82 -21.56
C ASP A 100 14.47 -24.04 -21.78
N PHE A 101 15.22 -24.42 -20.76
CA PHE A 101 16.18 -25.55 -20.82
C PHE A 101 15.49 -26.89 -20.59
N ASN A 102 14.44 -26.93 -19.78
CA ASN A 102 13.74 -28.17 -19.44
C ASN A 102 12.65 -28.55 -20.47
N LYS A 103 12.29 -27.63 -21.38
CA LYS A 103 11.31 -27.77 -22.46
C LYS A 103 9.87 -28.00 -21.96
N ASN A 104 9.53 -27.50 -20.78
CA ASN A 104 8.18 -27.61 -20.22
C ASN A 104 7.24 -26.48 -20.72
N GLY A 105 7.79 -25.41 -21.33
CA GLY A 105 7.06 -24.25 -21.80
C GLY A 105 6.61 -23.24 -20.72
N ILE A 106 7.05 -23.41 -19.46
CA ILE A 106 6.82 -22.51 -18.34
C ILE A 106 8.19 -22.13 -17.77
N THR A 107 8.49 -20.84 -17.77
CA THR A 107 9.82 -20.32 -17.44
C THR A 107 9.87 -19.44 -16.19
N SER A 108 8.71 -19.12 -15.61
CA SER A 108 8.58 -18.15 -14.52
C SER A 108 7.57 -18.57 -13.47
N THR A 109 7.83 -18.12 -12.25
CA THR A 109 7.01 -18.31 -11.05
C THR A 109 6.00 -17.17 -10.89
N LYS A 110 4.96 -17.39 -10.08
CA LYS A 110 4.02 -16.32 -9.71
C LYS A 110 4.66 -15.39 -8.67
N LEU A 111 4.41 -14.09 -8.78
CA LEU A 111 4.74 -13.11 -7.74
C LEU A 111 4.15 -13.53 -6.38
N ASN A 112 5.02 -13.76 -5.41
CA ASN A 112 4.67 -14.19 -4.04
C ASN A 112 5.33 -13.32 -2.95
N ASN A 113 6.04 -12.25 -3.36
CA ASN A 113 6.78 -11.31 -2.52
C ASN A 113 7.99 -11.90 -1.75
N THR A 114 8.55 -13.06 -2.13
CA THR A 114 9.72 -13.63 -1.44
C THR A 114 11.05 -13.29 -2.13
N VAL A 115 11.07 -13.29 -3.46
CA VAL A 115 12.24 -12.95 -4.28
C VAL A 115 12.27 -11.45 -4.51
N HIS A 116 13.46 -10.83 -4.42
CA HIS A 116 13.64 -9.40 -4.64
C HIS A 116 14.83 -9.15 -5.55
N PHE A 117 14.65 -8.33 -6.58
CA PHE A 117 15.69 -7.97 -7.54
C PHE A 117 15.49 -6.53 -8.00
N ASP A 118 16.58 -5.80 -8.22
CA ASP A 118 16.56 -4.40 -8.69
C ASP A 118 16.48 -4.40 -10.22
N HIS A 119 15.27 -4.31 -10.77
CA HIS A 119 15.07 -4.43 -12.23
C HIS A 119 15.38 -3.13 -12.99
N ASP A 120 15.25 -1.98 -12.36
CA ASP A 120 15.44 -0.66 -13.00
C ASP A 120 16.78 0.00 -12.65
N ASN A 121 17.62 -0.68 -11.87
CA ASN A 121 18.94 -0.24 -11.41
C ASN A 121 18.86 1.08 -10.62
N ASN A 122 17.86 1.19 -9.74
CA ASN A 122 17.62 2.37 -8.90
C ASN A 122 18.21 2.25 -7.47
N GLY A 123 18.78 1.09 -7.12
CA GLY A 123 19.33 0.78 -5.80
C GLY A 123 18.32 0.19 -4.80
N PHE A 124 17.11 -0.14 -5.25
CA PHE A 124 16.07 -0.81 -4.49
C PHE A 124 15.71 -2.11 -5.20
N LYS A 125 15.63 -3.20 -4.44
CA LYS A 125 15.22 -4.50 -4.95
C LYS A 125 13.74 -4.68 -4.69
N GLU A 126 12.92 -4.61 -5.72
CA GLU A 126 11.49 -4.83 -5.62
C GLU A 126 11.16 -6.32 -5.55
N ALA A 127 10.09 -6.66 -4.83
CA ALA A 127 9.63 -8.02 -4.81
C ALA A 127 9.07 -8.39 -6.20
N THR A 128 9.52 -9.51 -6.74
CA THR A 128 9.32 -9.83 -8.16
C THR A 128 8.91 -11.29 -8.36
N ALA A 129 8.10 -11.54 -9.38
CA ALA A 129 8.04 -12.88 -9.99
C ALA A 129 9.42 -13.24 -10.54
N TRP A 130 9.73 -14.52 -10.60
CA TRP A 130 11.11 -14.93 -10.89
C TRP A 130 11.20 -16.13 -11.82
N ILE A 131 12.37 -16.41 -12.37
CA ILE A 131 12.59 -17.60 -13.20
C ILE A 131 12.35 -18.91 -12.43
N GLU A 132 11.93 -19.95 -13.13
CA GLU A 132 11.98 -21.31 -12.60
C GLU A 132 13.42 -21.82 -12.52
N LYS A 133 13.71 -22.62 -11.49
CA LYS A 133 15.05 -23.13 -11.17
C LYS A 133 15.75 -23.96 -12.28
N ASP A 134 14.98 -24.52 -13.20
CA ASP A 134 15.48 -25.44 -14.24
C ASP A 134 15.75 -24.71 -15.58
N ASP A 135 15.44 -23.41 -15.65
CA ASP A 135 15.66 -22.53 -16.80
C ASP A 135 16.77 -21.51 -16.52
N GLY A 136 17.04 -20.60 -17.46
CA GLY A 136 18.13 -19.65 -17.28
C GLY A 136 17.89 -18.29 -17.91
N LEU A 137 18.29 -17.24 -17.19
CA LEU A 137 18.32 -15.86 -17.69
C LEU A 137 19.52 -15.68 -18.61
N LEU A 138 19.30 -15.00 -19.75
CA LEU A 138 20.40 -14.48 -20.56
C LEU A 138 20.90 -13.18 -19.94
N VAL A 139 22.20 -13.13 -19.61
CA VAL A 139 22.77 -12.02 -18.84
C VAL A 139 24.13 -11.57 -19.37
N LEU A 140 24.49 -10.33 -19.03
CA LEU A 140 25.80 -9.74 -19.27
C LEU A 140 26.27 -9.01 -18.02
N ASP A 141 27.28 -9.56 -17.37
CA ASP A 141 28.03 -8.94 -16.27
C ASP A 141 28.81 -7.73 -16.83
N LYS A 142 28.21 -6.54 -16.75
CA LYS A 142 28.70 -5.32 -17.40
C LYS A 142 29.77 -4.64 -16.58
N ASN A 143 29.70 -4.74 -15.27
CA ASN A 143 30.65 -4.11 -14.35
C ASN A 143 31.86 -5.03 -14.02
N GLY A 144 31.80 -6.31 -14.41
CA GLY A 144 32.88 -7.28 -14.23
C GLY A 144 33.04 -7.73 -12.77
N ASN A 145 32.01 -7.59 -11.93
CA ASN A 145 32.07 -7.94 -10.51
C ASN A 145 31.79 -9.43 -10.25
N GLY A 146 31.46 -10.20 -11.30
CA GLY A 146 31.20 -11.64 -11.22
C GLY A 146 29.80 -11.99 -10.73
N LYS A 147 28.90 -11.02 -10.59
CA LYS A 147 27.51 -11.17 -10.17
C LYS A 147 26.59 -10.49 -11.18
N ILE A 148 25.32 -10.85 -11.11
CA ILE A 148 24.23 -10.14 -11.77
C ILE A 148 23.38 -9.55 -10.66
N ASP A 149 23.49 -8.25 -10.44
CA ASP A 149 22.92 -7.61 -9.25
C ASP A 149 21.81 -6.61 -9.54
N ASN A 150 21.59 -6.25 -10.81
CA ASN A 150 20.52 -5.37 -11.24
C ASN A 150 20.11 -5.60 -12.72
N GLY A 151 18.99 -5.00 -13.15
CA GLY A 151 18.41 -5.19 -14.47
C GLY A 151 19.20 -4.58 -15.63
N ASN A 152 20.20 -3.74 -15.37
CA ASN A 152 21.14 -3.32 -16.42
C ASN A 152 21.98 -4.51 -16.94
N GLU A 153 22.11 -5.58 -16.15
CA GLU A 153 22.88 -6.77 -16.51
C GLU A 153 21.98 -7.89 -17.08
N LEU A 154 20.67 -7.65 -17.11
CA LEU A 154 19.69 -8.44 -17.83
C LEU A 154 19.44 -7.85 -19.23
N PHE A 155 18.78 -8.62 -20.10
CA PHE A 155 18.28 -8.13 -21.39
C PHE A 155 16.75 -7.99 -21.32
N GLY A 156 16.28 -6.78 -21.03
CA GLY A 156 14.88 -6.34 -21.01
C GLY A 156 14.65 -4.84 -21.28
N ASN A 157 13.46 -4.34 -20.96
CA ASN A 157 13.00 -2.96 -21.12
C ASN A 157 13.74 -1.92 -20.26
N HIS A 158 14.47 -2.37 -19.22
CA HIS A 158 15.33 -1.52 -18.37
C HIS A 158 16.83 -1.73 -18.63
N THR A 159 17.20 -2.47 -19.70
CA THR A 159 18.60 -2.59 -20.09
C THR A 159 19.15 -1.23 -20.52
N ILE A 160 20.21 -0.74 -19.86
CA ILE A 160 20.93 0.44 -20.34
C ILE A 160 21.89 -0.03 -21.44
N SER A 161 21.60 0.29 -22.71
CA SER A 161 22.53 -0.01 -23.80
C SER A 161 23.80 0.82 -23.62
N ASN A 162 24.98 0.20 -23.72
CA ASN A 162 26.28 0.85 -23.51
C ASN A 162 26.68 1.77 -24.68
N THR A 163 25.76 2.57 -25.21
CA THR A 163 26.10 3.69 -26.10
C THR A 163 26.30 4.96 -25.27
N ILE A 164 27.14 5.87 -25.77
CA ILE A 164 27.96 6.83 -25.00
C ILE A 164 27.17 8.02 -24.39
N TYR A 165 25.87 7.87 -24.13
CA TYR A 165 25.02 8.97 -23.66
C TYR A 165 24.19 8.56 -22.43
N ARG A 166 24.52 9.17 -21.28
CA ARG A 166 23.63 9.29 -20.12
C ARG A 166 22.39 10.07 -20.59
N TYR A 167 21.21 9.58 -20.21
CA TYR A 167 19.84 9.93 -20.66
C TYR A 167 19.31 9.09 -21.83
N THR A 168 18.63 7.99 -21.46
CA THR A 168 17.60 7.26 -22.22
C THR A 168 17.83 7.10 -23.72
N ASP A 169 18.36 5.95 -24.16
CA ASP A 169 17.99 5.47 -25.50
C ASP A 169 16.53 5.00 -25.42
N LYS A 170 15.65 5.73 -26.10
CA LYS A 170 14.19 5.63 -26.03
C LYS A 170 13.63 4.37 -26.71
N LYS A 171 14.43 3.29 -26.84
CA LYS A 171 14.23 2.26 -27.87
C LYS A 171 14.36 0.78 -27.47
N ALA A 172 14.91 0.41 -26.32
CA ALA A 172 14.81 -0.99 -25.89
C ALA A 172 13.40 -1.25 -25.33
N THR A 173 12.42 -1.46 -26.21
CA THR A 173 11.04 -1.74 -25.81
C THR A 173 10.86 -3.14 -25.20
N ASN A 174 11.85 -4.00 -25.38
CA ASN A 174 11.94 -5.38 -24.89
C ASN A 174 13.41 -5.86 -24.91
N GLY A 175 13.68 -7.02 -24.34
CA GLY A 175 15.00 -7.63 -24.24
C GLY A 175 15.67 -7.99 -25.56
N TYR A 176 14.90 -8.36 -26.59
CA TYR A 176 15.49 -8.65 -27.92
C TYR A 176 15.99 -7.40 -28.62
N GLU A 177 15.28 -6.27 -28.52
CA GLU A 177 15.77 -4.99 -29.02
C GLU A 177 17.03 -4.54 -28.27
N ALA A 178 17.13 -4.83 -26.97
CA ALA A 178 18.35 -4.62 -26.21
C ALA A 178 19.52 -5.50 -26.69
N LEU A 179 19.26 -6.77 -27.01
CA LEU A 179 20.27 -7.71 -27.48
C LEU A 179 20.74 -7.40 -28.92
N LYS A 180 19.84 -6.96 -29.81
CA LYS A 180 20.14 -6.56 -31.19
C LYS A 180 21.23 -5.48 -31.29
N ALA A 181 21.36 -4.62 -30.28
CA ALA A 181 22.41 -3.61 -30.25
C ALA A 181 23.84 -4.19 -30.27
N TYR A 182 23.99 -5.49 -30.00
CA TYR A 182 25.27 -6.19 -29.98
C TYR A 182 25.52 -7.10 -31.20
N ASP A 183 24.59 -7.15 -32.16
CA ASP A 183 24.79 -7.81 -33.46
C ASP A 183 25.66 -6.92 -34.34
N LEU A 184 26.97 -7.21 -34.39
CA LEU A 184 27.94 -6.33 -35.05
C LEU A 184 27.92 -6.50 -36.57
N ASN A 185 27.56 -7.69 -37.04
CA ASN A 185 27.58 -8.03 -38.46
C ASN A 185 26.20 -7.82 -39.14
N ASN A 186 25.16 -7.54 -38.34
CA ASN A 186 23.76 -7.32 -38.73
C ASN A 186 23.15 -8.53 -39.46
N ASP A 187 23.52 -9.76 -39.09
CA ASP A 187 22.93 -10.99 -39.63
C ASP A 187 21.68 -11.48 -38.86
N ASN A 188 21.24 -10.71 -37.86
CA ASN A 188 20.13 -10.99 -36.93
C ASN A 188 20.35 -12.23 -36.07
N VAL A 189 21.61 -12.59 -35.82
CA VAL A 189 22.00 -13.70 -34.96
C VAL A 189 23.13 -13.24 -34.05
N ILE A 190 23.06 -13.59 -32.77
CA ILE A 190 24.22 -13.47 -31.88
C ILE A 190 24.95 -14.82 -31.89
N ASP A 191 26.13 -14.85 -32.50
CA ASP A 191 26.99 -16.03 -32.58
C ASP A 191 28.49 -15.69 -32.38
N GLU A 192 29.39 -16.65 -32.63
CA GLU A 192 30.83 -16.45 -32.46
C GLU A 192 31.45 -15.31 -33.31
N LYS A 193 30.71 -14.79 -34.31
CA LYS A 193 31.10 -13.62 -35.10
C LYS A 193 30.90 -12.32 -34.34
N ASP A 194 30.13 -12.31 -33.25
CA ASP A 194 29.89 -11.15 -32.40
C ASP A 194 30.74 -11.22 -31.13
N GLU A 195 31.47 -10.14 -30.84
CA GLU A 195 32.37 -10.08 -29.67
C GLU A 195 31.62 -10.35 -28.36
N ILE A 196 30.34 -9.93 -28.29
CA ILE A 196 29.49 -10.10 -27.12
C ILE A 196 29.26 -11.57 -26.76
N PHE A 197 29.24 -12.47 -27.75
CA PHE A 197 28.86 -13.87 -27.56
C PHE A 197 29.75 -14.58 -26.54
N SER A 198 31.04 -14.23 -26.53
CA SER A 198 32.01 -14.76 -25.57
C SER A 198 31.84 -14.24 -24.13
N LYS A 199 31.15 -13.11 -23.96
CA LYS A 199 30.91 -12.42 -22.69
C LYS A 199 29.55 -12.74 -22.09
N LEU A 200 28.58 -13.13 -22.92
CA LEU A 200 27.26 -13.56 -22.48
C LEU A 200 27.35 -14.79 -21.57
N LYS A 201 26.51 -14.77 -20.53
CA LYS A 201 26.37 -15.86 -19.57
C LYS A 201 24.90 -16.28 -19.49
N ILE A 202 24.69 -17.47 -18.94
CA ILE A 202 23.39 -17.95 -18.46
C ILE A 202 23.44 -17.94 -16.94
N TRP A 203 22.45 -17.28 -16.32
CA TRP A 203 22.21 -17.37 -14.89
C TRP A 203 21.08 -18.35 -14.62
N LYS A 204 21.43 -19.48 -14.00
CA LYS A 204 20.47 -20.49 -13.52
C LYS A 204 20.40 -20.38 -12.00
N ASP A 205 19.39 -19.66 -11.52
CA ASP A 205 19.16 -19.45 -10.09
C ASP A 205 18.53 -20.73 -9.50
N ALA A 206 19.38 -21.57 -8.91
CA ALA A 206 19.03 -22.94 -8.54
C ALA A 206 18.12 -23.00 -7.31
N ASN A 207 18.16 -21.97 -6.47
CA ASN A 207 17.34 -21.84 -5.27
C ASN A 207 16.22 -20.78 -5.43
N SER A 208 16.19 -20.09 -6.57
CA SER A 208 15.24 -19.05 -6.94
C SER A 208 15.18 -17.91 -5.91
N ASN A 209 16.34 -17.46 -5.41
CA ASN A 209 16.44 -16.41 -4.39
C ASN A 209 16.68 -15.00 -4.97
N GLY A 210 16.93 -14.87 -6.27
CA GLY A 210 17.23 -13.60 -6.95
C GLY A 210 18.64 -13.06 -6.67
N ILE A 211 19.56 -13.90 -6.20
CA ILE A 211 20.94 -13.56 -5.86
C ILE A 211 21.85 -14.47 -6.66
N THR A 212 22.86 -13.91 -7.32
CA THR A 212 23.87 -14.74 -7.99
C THR A 212 24.74 -15.47 -6.97
N ASP A 213 24.49 -16.77 -6.80
CA ASP A 213 25.30 -17.65 -5.96
C ASP A 213 26.47 -18.30 -6.75
N GLU A 214 27.45 -18.83 -6.01
CA GLU A 214 28.60 -19.50 -6.62
C GLU A 214 28.15 -20.71 -7.45
N GLY A 215 28.56 -20.77 -8.72
CA GLY A 215 28.23 -21.86 -9.64
C GLY A 215 26.96 -21.66 -10.46
N GLU A 216 26.19 -20.59 -10.22
CA GLU A 216 24.95 -20.32 -10.96
C GLU A 216 25.17 -19.61 -12.30
N LEU A 217 26.31 -18.94 -12.47
CA LEU A 217 26.71 -18.32 -13.73
C LEU A 217 27.59 -19.25 -14.56
N SER A 218 27.21 -19.43 -15.83
CA SER A 218 27.98 -20.24 -16.78
C SER A 218 27.96 -19.63 -18.18
N SER A 219 28.98 -19.89 -18.99
CA SER A 219 29.05 -19.34 -20.36
C SER A 219 28.01 -19.97 -21.29
N LEU A 220 27.70 -19.30 -22.41
CA LEU A 220 26.90 -19.90 -23.48
C LEU A 220 27.50 -21.22 -23.98
N THR A 221 28.82 -21.28 -24.11
CA THR A 221 29.54 -22.46 -24.57
C THR A 221 29.44 -23.65 -23.62
N HIS A 222 29.40 -23.42 -22.30
CA HIS A 222 29.17 -24.45 -21.27
C HIS A 222 27.74 -25.02 -21.35
N ASN A 223 26.78 -24.17 -21.71
CA ASN A 223 25.37 -24.56 -21.92
C ASN A 223 25.09 -25.11 -23.33
N ASN A 224 26.12 -25.41 -24.12
CA ASN A 224 26.02 -25.90 -25.50
C ASN A 224 25.27 -24.97 -26.47
N ILE A 225 25.09 -23.69 -26.14
CA ILE A 225 24.48 -22.71 -27.03
C ILE A 225 25.47 -22.38 -28.15
N LYS A 226 24.99 -22.44 -29.38
CA LYS A 226 25.73 -22.10 -30.60
C LYS A 226 25.38 -20.71 -31.11
N SER A 227 24.10 -20.34 -31.07
CA SER A 227 23.62 -19.04 -31.54
C SER A 227 22.27 -18.68 -30.94
N ILE A 228 21.95 -17.39 -30.93
CA ILE A 228 20.68 -16.82 -30.48
C ILE A 228 20.03 -16.09 -31.66
N ASP A 229 18.80 -16.45 -32.01
CA ASP A 229 18.05 -15.83 -33.11
C ASP A 229 17.37 -14.55 -32.64
N LEU A 230 17.63 -13.42 -33.31
CA LEU A 230 17.06 -12.11 -32.99
C LEU A 230 15.72 -11.86 -33.71
N ASN A 231 15.28 -12.77 -34.60
CA ASN A 231 14.01 -12.70 -35.30
C ASN A 231 12.84 -13.21 -34.45
N TYR A 232 12.58 -12.52 -33.34
CA TYR A 232 11.50 -12.87 -32.42
C TYR A 232 10.10 -12.67 -33.05
N LYS A 233 9.11 -13.36 -32.49
CA LYS A 233 7.68 -13.16 -32.78
C LYS A 233 6.99 -12.50 -31.59
N GLU A 234 6.09 -11.57 -31.88
CA GLU A 234 5.15 -11.03 -30.91
C GLU A 234 4.11 -12.10 -30.55
N ILE A 235 3.97 -12.36 -29.25
CA ILE A 235 3.00 -13.28 -28.66
C ILE A 235 2.36 -12.63 -27.43
N ALA A 236 1.32 -13.26 -26.89
CA ALA A 236 0.68 -12.82 -25.65
C ALA A 236 0.25 -14.06 -24.89
N MET A 237 1.20 -14.66 -24.17
CA MET A 237 0.95 -15.85 -23.36
C MET A 237 0.94 -15.47 -21.88
N ASP A 238 -0.13 -15.80 -21.17
CA ASP A 238 -0.14 -15.75 -19.70
C ASP A 238 0.64 -16.94 -19.16
N GLU A 239 1.56 -16.66 -18.25
CA GLU A 239 2.41 -17.67 -17.60
C GLU A 239 2.51 -17.34 -16.12
N ASN A 240 1.78 -18.09 -15.27
CA ASN A 240 1.75 -17.84 -13.83
C ASN A 240 1.40 -16.38 -13.46
N SER A 241 0.48 -15.79 -14.23
CA SER A 241 0.10 -14.36 -14.16
C SER A 241 1.14 -13.37 -14.68
N ASN A 242 2.32 -13.81 -15.13
CA ASN A 242 3.26 -13.01 -15.93
C ASN A 242 2.84 -13.05 -17.41
N THR A 243 3.48 -12.24 -18.26
CA THR A 243 3.18 -12.24 -19.70
C THR A 243 4.43 -12.47 -20.52
N VAL A 244 4.42 -13.50 -21.37
CA VAL A 244 5.44 -13.65 -22.41
C VAL A 244 4.99 -12.86 -23.63
N LYS A 245 5.80 -11.87 -24.04
CA LYS A 245 5.45 -10.97 -25.15
C LYS A 245 6.26 -11.21 -26.42
N GLN A 246 7.52 -11.61 -26.30
CA GLN A 246 8.33 -11.98 -27.47
C GLN A 246 8.89 -13.39 -27.31
N SER A 247 8.91 -14.14 -28.40
CA SER A 247 9.46 -15.50 -28.42
C SER A 247 10.35 -15.72 -29.64
N SER A 248 11.55 -16.23 -29.39
CA SER A 248 12.53 -16.65 -30.40
C SER A 248 13.14 -17.99 -29.99
N LYS A 249 14.28 -18.34 -30.61
CA LYS A 249 14.98 -19.60 -30.41
C LYS A 249 16.47 -19.40 -30.15
N VAL A 250 17.03 -20.30 -29.36
CA VAL A 250 18.48 -20.55 -29.38
C VAL A 250 18.76 -21.88 -30.07
N THR A 251 19.83 -21.93 -30.84
CA THR A 251 20.32 -23.16 -31.47
C THR A 251 21.46 -23.72 -30.65
N LEU A 252 21.41 -25.01 -30.34
CA LEU A 252 22.47 -25.73 -29.63
C LEU A 252 23.50 -26.28 -30.62
N LYS A 253 24.68 -26.64 -30.11
CA LYS A 253 25.79 -27.20 -30.92
C LYS A 253 25.43 -28.50 -31.65
N ASP A 254 24.47 -29.27 -31.14
CA ASP A 254 23.96 -30.49 -31.77
C ASP A 254 22.89 -30.23 -32.86
N GLY A 255 22.53 -28.95 -33.08
CA GLY A 255 21.52 -28.52 -34.05
C GLY A 255 20.09 -28.53 -33.51
N SER A 256 19.84 -29.00 -32.28
CA SER A 256 18.54 -28.86 -31.63
C SER A 256 18.30 -27.40 -31.19
N VAL A 257 17.04 -27.07 -30.90
CA VAL A 257 16.63 -25.70 -30.53
C VAL A 257 15.91 -25.68 -29.19
N LEU A 258 16.02 -24.56 -28.47
CA LEU A 258 15.26 -24.25 -27.25
C LEU A 258 14.43 -22.97 -27.47
N ASN A 259 13.36 -22.79 -26.70
CA ASN A 259 12.66 -21.50 -26.65
C ASN A 259 13.52 -20.49 -25.90
N ALA A 260 13.56 -19.27 -26.40
CA ALA A 260 14.07 -18.12 -25.67
C ALA A 260 12.99 -17.04 -25.70
N ASN A 261 12.47 -16.72 -24.54
CA ASN A 261 11.26 -15.94 -24.37
C ASN A 261 11.57 -14.66 -23.60
N ASP A 262 10.95 -13.57 -24.01
CA ASP A 262 10.96 -12.29 -23.30
C ASP A 262 9.77 -12.29 -22.32
N VAL A 263 10.07 -12.46 -21.04
CA VAL A 263 9.08 -12.77 -20.00
C VAL A 263 8.91 -11.58 -19.07
N TRP A 264 7.73 -10.97 -19.10
CA TRP A 264 7.41 -9.77 -18.34
C TRP A 264 6.94 -10.15 -16.93
N PHE A 265 7.88 -10.17 -15.99
CA PHE A 265 7.65 -10.47 -14.58
C PHE A 265 6.82 -9.39 -13.92
N LYS A 266 5.82 -9.80 -13.14
CA LYS A 266 5.11 -8.89 -12.25
C LYS A 266 5.98 -8.50 -11.06
N VAL A 267 5.94 -7.22 -10.71
CA VAL A 267 6.72 -6.61 -9.64
C VAL A 267 5.84 -5.82 -8.69
N ASN A 268 6.17 -5.89 -7.41
CA ASN A 268 5.48 -5.19 -6.33
C ASN A 268 6.36 -4.07 -5.76
N LEU A 269 6.04 -2.83 -6.14
CA LEU A 269 6.77 -1.64 -5.70
C LEU A 269 6.52 -1.27 -4.23
N ASP A 270 5.47 -1.80 -3.60
CA ASP A 270 5.22 -1.59 -2.17
C ASP A 270 6.13 -2.46 -1.27
N LYS A 271 6.84 -3.43 -1.88
CA LYS A 271 7.70 -4.39 -1.19
C LYS A 271 9.11 -4.30 -1.74
N THR A 272 9.87 -3.35 -1.22
CA THR A 272 11.26 -3.12 -1.61
C THR A 272 12.23 -3.50 -0.51
N LYS A 273 13.44 -3.89 -0.92
CA LYS A 273 14.62 -4.04 -0.07
C LYS A 273 15.67 -3.06 -0.56
N GLU A 274 16.09 -2.17 0.32
CA GLU A 274 17.23 -1.31 0.08
C GLU A 274 18.56 -2.06 0.23
N GLU A 275 19.64 -1.46 -0.26
CA GLU A 275 20.99 -1.99 -0.08
C GLU A 275 21.40 -2.07 1.40
N ASP A 276 22.03 -3.19 1.76
CA ASP A 276 22.67 -3.36 3.06
C ASP A 276 23.92 -2.49 3.13
N ILE A 277 23.83 -1.37 3.87
CA ILE A 277 24.98 -0.50 4.13
C ILE A 277 25.41 -0.56 5.59
N ASN A 278 26.71 -0.34 5.83
CA ASN A 278 27.22 -0.22 7.19
C ASN A 278 26.88 1.15 7.78
N ILE A 279 25.81 1.21 8.57
CA ILE A 279 25.36 2.44 9.24
C ILE A 279 26.34 2.81 10.38
N PRO A 280 26.87 4.05 10.43
CA PRO A 280 27.71 4.53 11.53
C PRO A 280 27.05 4.42 12.91
N LEU A 281 27.85 4.23 13.95
CA LEU A 281 27.34 4.01 15.32
C LEU A 281 26.51 5.21 15.82
N GLU A 282 26.88 6.44 15.45
CA GLU A 282 26.15 7.64 15.85
C GLU A 282 24.73 7.64 15.26
N ILE A 283 24.57 7.18 14.01
CA ILE A 283 23.28 7.12 13.33
C ILE A 283 22.40 5.98 13.87
N ARG A 284 22.99 4.87 14.31
CA ARG A 284 22.24 3.76 14.93
C ARG A 284 21.54 4.16 16.24
N SER A 285 21.97 5.26 16.87
CA SER A 285 21.32 5.80 18.07
C SER A 285 20.08 6.65 17.76
N LEU A 286 19.88 7.05 16.49
CA LEU A 286 18.70 7.77 16.05
C LEU A 286 17.51 6.82 15.87
N PRO A 287 16.26 7.30 15.95
CA PRO A 287 15.10 6.49 15.61
C PRO A 287 15.16 5.96 14.18
N GLN A 288 14.66 4.75 13.99
CA GLN A 288 14.58 4.09 12.70
C GLN A 288 13.13 4.07 12.21
N VAL A 289 12.89 4.59 11.01
CA VAL A 289 11.62 4.45 10.32
C VAL A 289 11.87 3.69 9.03
N LYS A 290 11.24 2.52 8.90
CA LYS A 290 11.34 1.71 7.70
C LYS A 290 10.54 2.35 6.58
N ALA A 291 11.19 2.56 5.44
CA ALA A 291 10.56 3.06 4.23
C ALA A 291 10.25 1.92 3.25
N PHE A 292 9.67 2.29 2.11
CA PHE A 292 9.24 1.43 1.02
C PHE A 292 9.21 2.25 -0.27
N GLY A 293 8.96 1.58 -1.41
CA GLY A 293 9.21 2.16 -2.73
C GLY A 293 10.68 2.49 -2.92
N ASN A 294 10.95 3.68 -3.46
CA ASN A 294 12.28 4.20 -3.79
C ASN A 294 12.78 5.24 -2.76
N LEU A 295 12.38 5.06 -1.49
CA LEU A 295 12.85 5.86 -0.37
C LEU A 295 13.67 4.99 0.57
N ASN A 296 14.91 5.38 0.86
CA ASN A 296 15.71 4.69 1.86
C ASN A 296 15.12 4.88 3.25
N SER A 297 15.23 3.87 4.11
CA SER A 297 14.91 3.99 5.53
C SER A 297 15.62 5.16 6.20
N LEU A 298 15.02 5.71 7.26
CA LEU A 298 15.48 6.97 7.87
C LEU A 298 16.94 6.93 8.30
N GLN A 299 17.41 5.87 8.96
CA GLN A 299 18.83 5.75 9.35
C GLN A 299 19.76 5.60 8.14
N ILE A 300 19.34 4.87 7.11
CA ILE A 300 20.15 4.71 5.88
C ILE A 300 20.27 6.06 5.17
N ALA A 301 19.17 6.80 5.04
CA ALA A 301 19.20 8.14 4.47
C ALA A 301 20.05 9.11 5.33
N ALA A 302 19.90 9.09 6.65
CA ALA A 302 20.68 9.94 7.56
C ALA A 302 22.18 9.61 7.51
N SER A 303 22.56 8.35 7.29
CA SER A 303 23.97 7.97 7.10
C SER A 303 24.59 8.53 5.81
N LYS A 304 23.76 8.92 4.85
CA LYS A 304 24.16 9.53 3.57
C LYS A 304 24.02 11.06 3.57
N SER A 305 23.44 11.65 4.62
CA SER A 305 23.16 13.09 4.73
C SER A 305 23.38 13.63 6.14
N ASP A 306 24.48 14.35 6.34
CA ASP A 306 24.79 15.05 7.60
C ASP A 306 23.68 16.04 7.98
N THR A 307 23.06 16.70 6.99
CA THR A 307 21.93 17.62 7.19
C THR A 307 20.74 16.92 7.82
N LEU A 308 20.32 15.78 7.25
CA LEU A 308 19.20 15.00 7.77
C LEU A 308 19.51 14.48 9.18
N ALA A 309 20.71 13.97 9.41
CA ALA A 309 21.13 13.52 10.74
C ALA A 309 21.08 14.65 11.79
N ALA A 310 21.53 15.86 11.43
CA ALA A 310 21.44 17.03 12.31
C ALA A 310 19.98 17.45 12.56
N MET A 311 19.14 17.45 11.52
CA MET A 311 17.71 17.78 11.64
C MET A 311 16.98 16.80 12.57
N ILE A 312 17.24 15.50 12.47
CA ILE A 312 16.67 14.50 13.38
C ILE A 312 17.10 14.77 14.82
N ASN A 313 18.38 15.05 15.07
CA ASN A 313 18.86 15.37 16.42
C ASN A 313 18.16 16.61 17.02
N LEU A 314 18.02 17.68 16.23
CA LEU A 314 17.31 18.89 16.67
C LEU A 314 15.81 18.61 16.90
N TYR A 315 15.20 17.84 16.02
CA TYR A 315 13.81 17.41 16.14
C TYR A 315 13.55 16.65 17.44
N LEU A 316 14.47 15.78 17.85
CA LEU A 316 14.35 15.01 19.09
C LEU A 316 14.49 15.85 20.36
N MET A 317 15.03 17.07 20.28
CA MET A 317 15.06 18.01 21.41
C MET A 317 13.70 18.68 21.66
N LEU A 318 12.77 18.59 20.71
CA LEU A 318 11.43 19.15 20.83
C LEU A 318 10.53 18.25 21.69
N ASN A 319 9.53 18.85 22.33
CA ASN A 319 8.44 18.10 22.95
C ASN A 319 7.54 17.47 21.87
N PRO A 320 6.72 16.43 22.20
CA PRO A 320 5.88 15.74 21.21
C PRO A 320 4.95 16.65 20.40
N GLU A 321 4.35 17.67 21.02
CA GLU A 321 3.45 18.60 20.33
C GLU A 321 4.16 19.45 19.27
N ASP A 322 5.38 19.89 19.56
CA ASP A 322 6.19 20.64 18.60
C ASP A 322 6.81 19.71 17.54
N ARG A 323 7.16 18.46 17.92
CA ARG A 323 7.55 17.43 16.95
C ARG A 323 6.47 17.19 15.90
N LYS A 324 5.21 17.10 16.31
CA LYS A 324 4.09 16.91 15.37
C LYS A 324 3.99 18.04 14.34
N LYS A 325 4.30 19.29 14.72
CA LYS A 325 4.29 20.45 13.81
C LYS A 325 5.43 20.43 12.80
N HIS A 326 6.59 19.88 13.17
CA HIS A 326 7.82 19.87 12.36
C HIS A 326 8.07 18.57 11.60
N ILE A 327 7.16 17.59 11.66
CA ILE A 327 7.36 16.29 10.99
C ILE A 327 7.51 16.43 9.46
N ASN A 328 6.81 17.38 8.84
CA ASN A 328 6.91 17.61 7.41
C ASN A 328 8.34 18.01 7.00
N ASP A 329 9.04 18.80 7.83
CA ASP A 329 10.41 19.24 7.55
C ASP A 329 11.36 18.02 7.48
N ILE A 330 11.19 17.07 8.41
CA ILE A 330 11.94 15.80 8.39
C ILE A 330 11.58 14.97 7.16
N VAL A 331 10.29 14.82 6.84
CA VAL A 331 9.85 14.02 5.68
C VAL A 331 10.36 14.62 4.37
N TYR A 332 10.36 15.95 4.21
CA TYR A 332 10.83 16.60 2.99
C TYR A 332 12.34 16.55 2.83
N GLU A 333 13.11 16.76 3.90
CA GLU A 333 14.57 16.58 3.86
C GLU A 333 14.92 15.12 3.58
N TRP A 334 14.25 14.18 4.25
CA TRP A 334 14.45 12.75 4.06
C TRP A 334 14.19 12.30 2.62
N ALA A 335 13.12 12.81 2.00
CA ALA A 335 12.82 12.56 0.61
C ALA A 335 13.71 13.35 -0.37
N GLY A 336 14.50 14.32 0.08
CA GLY A 336 15.34 15.17 -0.75
C GLY A 336 14.56 16.21 -1.56
N VAL A 337 13.42 16.69 -1.03
CA VAL A 337 12.52 17.63 -1.71
C VAL A 337 12.38 18.96 -0.96
N ASN A 338 13.13 19.17 0.12
CA ASN A 338 13.02 20.34 0.99
C ASN A 338 13.19 21.67 0.22
N ASP A 339 14.18 21.73 -0.67
CA ASP A 339 14.51 22.91 -1.47
C ASP A 339 13.63 23.10 -2.72
N MET A 340 12.66 22.21 -2.95
CA MET A 340 11.82 22.26 -4.13
C MET A 340 10.70 23.30 -3.98
N ASP A 341 10.47 24.09 -5.02
CA ASP A 341 9.33 25.03 -5.05
C ASP A 341 8.00 24.26 -4.92
N PRO A 342 7.17 24.55 -3.90
CA PRO A 342 5.86 23.94 -3.70
C PRO A 342 4.94 24.02 -4.93
N ASN A 343 5.12 25.00 -5.81
CA ASN A 343 4.27 25.20 -6.98
C ASN A 343 4.91 24.75 -8.31
N SER A 344 6.06 24.09 -8.26
CA SER A 344 6.85 23.72 -9.46
C SER A 344 6.10 22.82 -10.44
N ARG A 345 5.24 21.92 -9.96
CA ARG A 345 4.46 21.00 -10.82
C ARG A 345 3.00 21.42 -10.96
N THR A 346 2.41 21.89 -9.88
CA THR A 346 0.99 22.29 -9.83
C THR A 346 0.77 23.27 -8.67
N ILE A 347 -0.29 24.07 -8.79
CA ILE A 347 -0.77 24.97 -7.72
C ILE A 347 -1.87 24.33 -6.86
N SER A 348 -2.35 23.13 -7.21
CA SER A 348 -3.47 22.47 -6.52
C SER A 348 -3.04 21.65 -5.31
N ILE A 349 -1.77 21.28 -5.22
CA ILE A 349 -1.15 20.59 -4.08
C ILE A 349 0.32 20.99 -4.03
N ASP A 350 0.90 20.99 -2.82
CA ASP A 350 2.34 21.15 -2.65
C ASP A 350 3.08 20.06 -3.43
N SER A 351 3.86 20.47 -4.41
CA SER A 351 4.60 19.59 -5.31
C SER A 351 5.57 18.68 -4.55
N ARG A 352 6.03 19.09 -3.35
CA ARG A 352 6.89 18.26 -2.48
C ARG A 352 6.15 17.04 -1.98
N MET A 353 4.86 17.16 -1.65
CA MET A 353 4.02 16.02 -1.24
C MET A 353 3.86 15.02 -2.39
N VAL A 354 3.72 15.51 -3.63
CA VAL A 354 3.65 14.64 -4.82
C VAL A 354 4.95 13.87 -5.00
N ASN A 355 6.11 14.51 -4.85
CA ASN A 355 7.40 13.83 -5.00
C ASN A 355 7.69 12.84 -3.84
N VAL A 356 7.24 13.14 -2.61
CA VAL A 356 7.27 12.16 -1.52
C VAL A 356 6.40 10.96 -1.87
N TYR A 357 5.18 11.20 -2.36
CA TYR A 357 4.27 10.14 -2.80
C TYR A 357 4.91 9.25 -3.87
N GLU A 358 5.52 9.83 -4.91
CA GLU A 358 6.22 9.07 -5.96
C GLU A 358 7.36 8.21 -5.43
N LYS A 359 8.10 8.71 -4.43
CA LYS A 359 9.17 7.94 -3.80
C LYS A 359 8.62 6.77 -3.01
N ILE A 360 7.60 6.99 -2.17
CA ILE A 360 7.05 5.91 -1.34
C ILE A 360 6.24 4.88 -2.16
N THR A 361 5.76 5.21 -3.36
CA THR A 361 5.13 4.24 -4.27
C THR A 361 6.11 3.61 -5.25
N GLY A 362 7.35 4.12 -5.32
CA GLY A 362 8.34 3.71 -6.31
C GLY A 362 7.97 4.08 -7.76
N LYS A 363 6.94 4.90 -7.98
CA LYS A 363 6.40 5.19 -9.31
C LYS A 363 6.16 6.69 -9.52
N PRO A 364 6.60 7.25 -10.67
CA PRO A 364 6.24 8.61 -11.05
C PRO A 364 4.72 8.79 -11.17
N PHE A 365 4.22 9.90 -10.66
CA PHE A 365 2.83 10.29 -10.76
C PHE A 365 2.63 10.99 -12.09
N THR A 366 2.00 10.27 -13.02
CA THR A 366 1.60 10.79 -14.32
C THR A 366 0.22 11.42 -14.23
N TRP A 367 0.15 12.72 -14.46
CA TRP A 367 -1.12 13.42 -14.52
C TRP A 367 -1.64 13.42 -15.96
N HIS A 368 -2.88 12.93 -16.15
CA HIS A 368 -3.59 12.96 -17.42
C HIS A 368 -4.84 13.83 -17.27
N GLY A 369 -4.93 14.93 -18.02
CA GLY A 369 -6.08 15.84 -17.93
C GLY A 369 -5.80 17.23 -18.54
N ASN A 370 -6.84 18.05 -18.66
CA ASN A 370 -6.72 19.46 -19.07
C ASN A 370 -6.63 20.34 -17.81
N PHE A 371 -5.86 21.44 -17.84
CA PHE A 371 -5.69 22.38 -16.71
C PHE A 371 -7.00 22.97 -16.15
N ASN A 372 -8.09 22.90 -16.91
CA ASN A 372 -9.42 23.38 -16.52
C ASN A 372 -10.34 22.27 -15.98
N ASP A 373 -9.84 21.07 -15.71
CA ASP A 373 -10.64 19.94 -15.24
C ASP A 373 -10.92 20.04 -13.73
N GLU A 374 -12.20 19.97 -13.35
CA GLU A 374 -12.64 19.97 -11.94
C GLU A 374 -12.06 18.78 -11.15
N ASN A 375 -11.65 17.71 -11.84
CA ASN A 375 -11.06 16.50 -11.25
C ASN A 375 -9.64 16.70 -10.69
N ILE A 376 -8.94 17.79 -11.03
CA ILE A 376 -7.59 18.08 -10.48
C ILE A 376 -7.61 18.15 -8.95
N ARG A 377 -8.70 18.67 -8.37
CA ARG A 377 -8.86 18.77 -6.92
C ARG A 377 -9.05 17.41 -6.25
N ILE A 378 -9.59 16.42 -6.96
CA ILE A 378 -9.82 15.07 -6.42
C ILE A 378 -8.48 14.34 -6.28
N SER A 379 -7.67 14.30 -7.34
CA SER A 379 -6.34 13.67 -7.28
C SER A 379 -5.43 14.34 -6.25
N ALA A 380 -5.49 15.67 -6.15
CA ALA A 380 -4.77 16.42 -5.11
C ALA A 380 -5.15 15.98 -3.70
N ASN A 381 -6.45 15.81 -3.41
CA ASN A 381 -6.90 15.35 -2.10
C ASN A 381 -6.42 13.93 -1.78
N ILE A 382 -6.48 13.01 -2.74
CA ILE A 382 -6.01 11.62 -2.55
C ILE A 382 -4.51 11.60 -2.23
N ILE A 383 -3.69 12.31 -2.99
CA ILE A 383 -2.24 12.38 -2.73
C ILE A 383 -1.98 12.99 -1.35
N LYS A 384 -2.73 14.04 -0.99
CA LYS A 384 -2.61 14.65 0.34
C LYS A 384 -2.96 13.67 1.45
N GLU A 385 -4.02 12.89 1.32
CA GLU A 385 -4.40 11.86 2.30
C GLU A 385 -3.32 10.78 2.41
N ARG A 386 -2.77 10.31 1.29
CA ARG A 386 -1.67 9.32 1.29
C ARG A 386 -0.40 9.87 1.96
N PHE A 387 -0.06 11.13 1.69
CA PHE A 387 1.03 11.82 2.38
C PHE A 387 0.75 11.99 3.88
N ASP A 388 -0.50 12.33 4.26
CA ASP A 388 -0.91 12.50 5.65
C ASP A 388 -0.85 11.16 6.42
N VAL A 389 -1.18 10.03 5.79
CA VAL A 389 -0.96 8.70 6.39
C VAL A 389 0.55 8.44 6.58
N PHE A 390 1.37 8.73 5.57
CA PHE A 390 2.81 8.52 5.66
C PHE A 390 3.44 9.37 6.77
N LYS A 391 3.16 10.68 6.83
CA LYS A 391 3.74 11.56 7.85
C LYS A 391 3.33 11.13 9.27
N HIS A 392 2.09 10.66 9.47
CA HIS A 392 1.62 10.17 10.77
C HIS A 392 2.32 8.87 11.15
N TYR A 393 2.50 7.95 10.20
CA TYR A 393 3.32 6.76 10.39
C TYR A 393 4.75 7.12 10.83
N VAL A 394 5.42 8.05 10.15
CA VAL A 394 6.78 8.49 10.51
C VAL A 394 6.83 9.06 11.92
N TYR A 395 5.92 9.99 12.23
CA TYR A 395 5.81 10.58 13.56
C TYR A 395 5.61 9.50 14.64
N ALA A 396 4.62 8.63 14.44
CA ALA A 396 4.26 7.61 15.41
C ALA A 396 5.37 6.57 15.64
N THR A 397 6.05 6.15 14.58
CA THR A 397 7.21 5.24 14.70
C THR A 397 8.36 5.88 15.49
N ILE A 398 8.59 7.19 15.34
CA ILE A 398 9.56 7.94 16.16
C ILE A 398 9.10 8.02 17.61
N GLU A 399 7.82 8.33 17.88
CA GLU A 399 7.27 8.41 19.24
C GLU A 399 7.35 7.07 19.98
N LEU A 400 7.12 5.94 19.31
CA LEU A 400 7.29 4.60 19.89
C LEU A 400 8.73 4.33 20.35
N GLN A 401 9.72 4.87 19.64
CA GLN A 401 11.14 4.69 19.97
C GLN A 401 11.68 5.74 20.94
N THR A 402 10.86 6.74 21.28
CA THR A 402 11.29 7.87 22.11
C THR A 402 10.38 8.02 23.32
N THR A 403 9.25 8.71 23.18
CA THR A 403 8.28 8.95 24.26
C THR A 403 7.76 7.67 24.89
N TYR A 404 7.55 6.62 24.09
CA TYR A 404 7.00 5.33 24.53
C TYR A 404 8.02 4.20 24.43
N ALA A 405 9.32 4.51 24.49
CA ALA A 405 10.39 3.52 24.41
C ALA A 405 10.32 2.45 25.51
N ASP A 406 9.65 2.73 26.63
CA ASP A 406 9.41 1.79 27.73
C ASP A 406 8.47 0.63 27.36
N ILE A 407 7.69 0.78 26.29
CA ILE A 407 6.78 -0.27 25.80
C ILE A 407 7.54 -1.33 24.99
N ASP A 408 8.67 -0.97 24.36
CA ASP A 408 9.50 -1.88 23.54
C ASP A 408 8.67 -2.65 22.49
N LEU A 409 7.76 -1.95 21.81
CA LEU A 409 6.84 -2.55 20.85
C LEU A 409 7.48 -2.66 19.46
N ASP A 410 7.92 -3.87 19.11
CA ASP A 410 8.33 -4.17 17.74
C ASP A 410 7.09 -4.36 16.84
N THR A 411 6.92 -3.42 15.90
CA THR A 411 5.84 -3.48 14.89
C THR A 411 6.28 -4.16 13.59
N GLU A 412 7.58 -4.41 13.40
CA GLU A 412 8.17 -4.94 12.18
C GLU A 412 8.31 -6.46 12.21
N THR A 413 8.70 -7.02 13.37
CA THR A 413 8.99 -8.44 13.49
C THR A 413 8.07 -9.15 14.48
N MET A 414 7.66 -10.36 14.08
CA MET A 414 6.99 -11.29 14.99
C MET A 414 8.04 -12.14 15.71
N SER A 415 7.76 -12.43 16.97
CA SER A 415 8.54 -13.37 17.75
C SER A 415 7.98 -14.79 17.63
N LEU A 416 8.86 -15.79 17.71
CA LEU A 416 8.50 -17.20 17.83
C LEU A 416 8.60 -17.59 19.31
N GLU A 417 7.48 -17.58 20.01
CA GLU A 417 7.44 -18.14 21.36
C GLU A 417 7.04 -19.62 21.31
N ASN A 418 7.88 -20.47 21.91
CA ASN A 418 7.64 -21.92 22.09
C ASN A 418 7.38 -22.72 20.80
N ASN A 419 7.83 -22.24 19.63
CA ASN A 419 7.73 -22.92 18.32
C ASN A 419 6.30 -23.23 17.82
N VAL A 420 5.25 -22.56 18.32
CA VAL A 420 3.87 -22.92 17.93
C VAL A 420 3.27 -21.95 16.90
N LYS A 421 3.56 -20.64 16.94
CA LYS A 421 3.14 -19.66 15.91
C LYS A 421 3.89 -18.32 16.05
N PRO A 422 4.30 -17.65 14.96
CA PRO A 422 4.78 -16.26 15.03
C PRO A 422 3.71 -15.31 15.56
N SER A 423 4.06 -14.44 16.50
CA SER A 423 3.18 -13.38 17.03
C SER A 423 3.95 -12.14 17.46
N TYR A 424 3.31 -10.99 17.37
CA TYR A 424 3.80 -9.76 18.00
C TYR A 424 3.67 -9.83 19.52
N LYS A 425 4.58 -9.14 20.22
CA LYS A 425 4.57 -9.06 21.68
C LYS A 425 3.82 -7.82 22.13
N PHE A 426 2.75 -8.01 22.89
CA PHE A 426 1.91 -6.91 23.40
C PHE A 426 1.94 -6.79 24.92
N ASP A 427 2.74 -7.57 25.65
CA ASP A 427 2.66 -7.66 27.11
C ASP A 427 2.90 -6.32 27.82
N ALA A 428 3.92 -5.58 27.39
CA ALA A 428 4.25 -4.26 27.92
C ALA A 428 3.17 -3.22 27.58
N LEU A 429 2.67 -3.24 26.34
CA LEU A 429 1.55 -2.39 25.90
C LEU A 429 0.30 -2.68 26.75
N ASN A 430 -0.08 -3.94 26.88
CA ASN A 430 -1.24 -4.39 27.65
C ASN A 430 -1.12 -3.96 29.12
N SER A 431 0.08 -4.10 29.70
CA SER A 431 0.36 -3.67 31.07
C SER A 431 0.21 -2.15 31.23
N LYS A 432 0.75 -1.37 30.29
CA LYS A 432 0.65 0.10 30.27
C LYS A 432 -0.80 0.56 30.16
N LEU A 433 -1.56 0.01 29.20
CA LEU A 433 -2.97 0.33 28.98
C LEU A 433 -3.81 0.02 30.22
N THR A 434 -3.59 -1.14 30.84
CA THR A 434 -4.29 -1.56 32.05
C THR A 434 -3.99 -0.61 33.22
N GLN A 435 -2.74 -0.16 33.35
CA GLN A 435 -2.35 0.78 34.40
C GLN A 435 -2.99 2.15 34.19
N LEU A 436 -2.88 2.71 32.97
CA LEU A 436 -3.51 3.99 32.63
C LEU A 436 -5.03 3.97 32.86
N TYR A 437 -5.68 2.84 32.56
CA TYR A 437 -7.11 2.68 32.78
C TYR A 437 -7.47 2.68 34.27
N LYS A 438 -6.71 1.95 35.11
CA LYS A 438 -6.88 1.98 36.57
C LYS A 438 -6.69 3.37 37.16
N ASP A 439 -5.79 4.15 36.55
CA ASP A 439 -5.49 5.51 36.96
C ASP A 439 -6.47 6.56 36.38
N ASN A 440 -7.49 6.13 35.62
CA ASN A 440 -8.46 6.99 34.91
C ASN A 440 -7.82 7.97 33.91
N ARG A 441 -6.65 7.63 33.37
CA ARG A 441 -5.89 8.47 32.40
C ARG A 441 -6.34 8.14 30.97
N HIS A 442 -7.61 8.39 30.67
CA HIS A 442 -8.26 7.99 29.41
C HIS A 442 -7.65 8.65 28.17
N ASP A 443 -7.29 9.93 28.25
CA ASP A 443 -6.69 10.65 27.11
C ASP A 443 -5.33 10.07 26.72
N GLU A 444 -4.57 9.59 27.71
CA GLU A 444 -3.28 8.95 27.45
C GLU A 444 -3.42 7.56 26.83
N ILE A 445 -4.50 6.83 27.15
CA ILE A 445 -4.84 5.59 26.43
C ILE A 445 -5.10 5.91 24.96
N LYS A 446 -5.93 6.92 24.68
CA LYS A 446 -6.27 7.31 23.30
C LYS A 446 -5.03 7.72 22.52
N ASN A 447 -4.22 8.62 23.09
CA ASN A 447 -2.99 9.11 22.47
C ASN A 447 -1.99 7.98 22.20
N LEU A 448 -1.74 7.09 23.18
CA LEU A 448 -0.87 5.94 22.98
C LEU A 448 -1.40 5.03 21.86
N MET A 449 -2.70 4.77 21.87
CA MET A 449 -3.30 3.88 20.88
C MET A 449 -3.37 4.48 19.47
N ASP A 450 -3.49 5.80 19.33
CA ASP A 450 -3.30 6.50 18.06
C ASP A 450 -1.87 6.28 17.54
N ILE A 451 -0.85 6.48 18.38
CA ILE A 451 0.55 6.24 18.02
C ILE A 451 0.79 4.78 17.60
N VAL A 452 0.29 3.81 18.36
CA VAL A 452 0.45 2.39 18.02
C VAL A 452 -0.21 2.05 16.67
N ARG A 453 -1.40 2.60 16.39
CA ARG A 453 -2.10 2.39 15.12
C ARG A 453 -1.40 3.08 13.95
N GLU A 454 -0.99 4.32 14.11
CA GLU A 454 -0.31 5.08 13.07
C GLU A 454 1.04 4.42 12.70
N ALA A 455 1.80 3.94 13.69
CA ALA A 455 3.04 3.18 13.45
C ALA A 455 2.80 1.83 12.73
N GLY A 456 1.60 1.26 12.87
CA GLY A 456 1.15 0.07 12.19
C GLY A 456 0.39 0.31 10.88
N ALA A 457 0.28 1.55 10.38
CA ALA A 457 -0.63 1.90 9.27
C ALA A 457 -0.37 1.08 7.99
N TYR A 458 0.88 0.80 7.68
CA TYR A 458 1.30 0.00 6.51
C TYR A 458 1.40 -1.51 6.80
N LYS A 459 0.87 -1.96 7.95
CA LYS A 459 1.08 -3.30 8.50
C LYS A 459 -0.26 -3.97 8.83
N PRO A 460 -1.03 -4.43 7.83
CA PRO A 460 -2.38 -4.96 8.03
C PRO A 460 -2.42 -6.15 9.01
N VAL A 461 -1.43 -7.05 8.92
CA VAL A 461 -1.31 -8.19 9.84
C VAL A 461 -1.07 -7.72 11.29
N PHE A 462 -0.24 -6.70 11.50
CA PHE A 462 -0.03 -6.12 12.83
C PHE A 462 -1.34 -5.53 13.37
N GLN A 463 -2.07 -4.73 12.57
CA GLN A 463 -3.35 -4.15 12.98
C GLN A 463 -4.39 -5.20 13.39
N GLU A 464 -4.52 -6.27 12.60
CA GLU A 464 -5.45 -7.37 12.89
C GLU A 464 -5.09 -8.09 14.20
N THR A 465 -3.81 -8.39 14.40
CA THR A 465 -3.34 -9.03 15.63
C THR A 465 -3.48 -8.12 16.84
N LEU A 466 -3.24 -6.82 16.69
CA LEU A 466 -3.45 -5.81 17.72
C LEU A 466 -4.93 -5.75 18.11
N LYS A 467 -5.85 -5.66 17.14
CA LYS A 467 -7.31 -5.65 17.39
C LYS A 467 -7.72 -6.90 18.19
N THR A 468 -7.24 -8.08 17.77
CA THR A 468 -7.51 -9.35 18.46
C THR A 468 -6.97 -9.36 19.89
N ASN A 469 -5.73 -8.88 20.09
CA ASN A 469 -5.12 -8.78 21.41
C ASN A 469 -5.91 -7.84 22.34
N LEU A 470 -6.36 -6.68 21.85
CA LEU A 470 -7.13 -5.72 22.64
C LEU A 470 -8.51 -6.26 23.03
N ILE A 471 -9.19 -6.98 22.13
CA ILE A 471 -10.46 -7.67 22.42
C ILE A 471 -10.26 -8.70 23.55
N SER A 472 -9.16 -9.45 23.50
CA SER A 472 -8.83 -10.41 24.56
C SER A 472 -8.54 -9.72 25.91
N LEU A 473 -7.70 -8.67 25.88
CA LEU A 473 -7.33 -7.89 27.06
C LEU A 473 -8.55 -7.28 27.77
N CYS A 474 -9.49 -6.74 27.00
CA CYS A 474 -10.61 -5.95 27.51
C CYS A 474 -11.93 -6.73 27.52
N SER A 475 -11.90 -8.05 27.37
CA SER A 475 -13.08 -8.91 27.08
C SER A 475 -14.27 -8.79 28.04
N SER A 476 -14.06 -8.24 29.25
CA SER A 476 -15.11 -8.02 30.26
C SER A 476 -15.47 -6.55 30.49
N ASP A 477 -14.78 -5.61 29.85
CA ASP A 477 -14.96 -4.16 30.04
C ASP A 477 -15.05 -3.44 28.70
N ASN A 478 -16.28 -3.19 28.25
CA ASN A 478 -16.55 -2.50 26.99
C ASN A 478 -16.10 -1.03 26.98
N LYS A 479 -16.00 -0.37 28.15
CA LYS A 479 -15.47 0.99 28.22
C LYS A 479 -13.96 0.97 28.01
N PHE A 480 -13.27 0.04 28.66
CA PHE A 480 -11.83 -0.12 28.44
C PHE A 480 -11.51 -0.52 26.99
N LEU A 481 -12.29 -1.45 26.41
CA LEU A 481 -12.13 -1.86 25.03
C LEU A 481 -12.32 -0.69 24.06
N SER A 482 -13.39 0.09 24.21
CA SER A 482 -13.67 1.24 23.35
C SER A 482 -12.64 2.37 23.49
N LEU A 483 -12.08 2.59 24.69
CA LEU A 483 -10.92 3.47 24.86
C LEU A 483 -9.72 2.95 24.09
N CYS A 484 -9.39 1.67 24.21
CA CYS A 484 -8.27 1.08 23.49
C CYS A 484 -8.49 1.09 21.98
N LEU A 485 -9.72 0.90 21.50
CA LEU A 485 -10.11 0.92 20.09
C LEU A 485 -10.30 2.33 19.51
N ASN A 486 -10.16 3.39 20.32
CA ASN A 486 -10.49 4.77 19.97
C ASN A 486 -11.93 4.97 19.48
N THR A 487 -12.85 4.12 19.96
CA THR A 487 -14.30 4.20 19.70
C THR A 487 -15.10 4.74 20.88
N TYR A 488 -14.43 5.14 21.97
CA TYR A 488 -15.03 5.84 23.11
C TYR A 488 -15.20 7.34 22.82
N ILE A 489 -16.44 7.81 22.86
CA ILE A 489 -16.81 9.19 22.56
C ILE A 489 -17.55 9.77 23.76
N GLN A 490 -17.13 10.95 24.19
CA GLN A 490 -17.71 11.64 25.34
C GLN A 490 -17.95 13.10 24.97
N GLY A 491 -19.18 13.55 25.18
CA GLY A 491 -19.54 14.96 25.08
C GLY A 491 -19.21 15.73 26.36
N THR A 492 -19.77 16.92 26.44
CA THR A 492 -19.51 17.97 27.42
C THR A 492 -20.69 18.11 28.37
N ASP A 493 -20.79 19.24 29.08
CA ASP A 493 -21.98 19.57 29.86
C ASP A 493 -23.04 20.36 29.04
N ASP A 494 -22.75 20.65 27.77
CA ASP A 494 -23.60 21.38 26.83
C ASP A 494 -24.34 20.42 25.87
N ASP A 495 -25.46 20.88 25.29
CA ASP A 495 -26.16 20.15 24.22
C ASP A 495 -25.20 19.84 23.04
N ASN A 496 -24.89 18.57 22.83
CA ASN A 496 -23.93 18.11 21.83
C ASN A 496 -24.57 17.37 20.67
N THR A 497 -23.85 17.34 19.55
CA THR A 497 -24.12 16.40 18.44
C THR A 497 -22.90 15.50 18.30
N ILE A 498 -23.07 14.23 18.66
CA ILE A 498 -22.00 13.24 18.74
C ILE A 498 -22.15 12.23 17.62
N ASN A 499 -21.05 11.99 16.89
CA ASN A 499 -21.01 11.11 15.74
C ASN A 499 -20.08 9.93 16.01
N GLY A 500 -20.69 8.76 16.18
CA GLY A 500 -20.04 7.47 16.15
C GLY A 500 -19.60 7.07 14.75
N SER A 501 -19.01 5.88 14.69
CA SER A 501 -18.35 5.30 13.54
C SER A 501 -19.14 4.10 13.01
N PHE A 502 -18.50 3.26 12.18
CA PHE A 502 -19.06 1.95 11.79
C PHE A 502 -18.55 0.80 12.65
N GLU A 503 -17.73 1.10 13.66
CA GLU A 503 -17.22 0.16 14.65
C GLU A 503 -18.07 0.21 15.93
N ASN A 504 -17.92 -0.79 16.81
CA ASN A 504 -18.62 -0.80 18.11
C ASN A 504 -18.20 0.41 18.97
N ASN A 505 -19.08 1.38 19.13
CA ASN A 505 -18.85 2.61 19.87
C ASN A 505 -19.34 2.54 21.32
N PHE A 506 -18.68 3.31 22.18
CA PHE A 506 -19.15 3.59 23.53
C PHE A 506 -19.37 5.09 23.65
N ILE A 507 -20.63 5.52 23.66
CA ILE A 507 -21.03 6.91 23.55
C ILE A 507 -21.60 7.39 24.88
N VAL A 508 -21.03 8.48 25.39
CA VAL A 508 -21.50 9.22 26.57
C VAL A 508 -21.87 10.62 26.13
N GLY A 509 -23.15 10.97 26.18
CA GLY A 509 -23.62 12.33 25.85
C GLY A 509 -23.00 13.36 26.79
N GLY A 510 -23.09 13.10 28.09
CA GLY A 510 -22.69 14.06 29.12
C GLY A 510 -23.92 14.76 29.67
N LYS A 511 -23.81 16.02 30.09
CA LYS A 511 -25.01 16.80 30.42
C LYS A 511 -25.49 17.57 29.18
N GLY A 512 -26.75 17.98 29.20
CA GLY A 512 -27.39 18.65 28.07
C GLY A 512 -28.46 17.78 27.44
N ASN A 513 -29.04 18.24 26.34
CA ASN A 513 -29.91 17.44 25.50
C ASN A 513 -29.13 17.06 24.25
N ASP A 514 -28.52 15.88 24.26
CA ASP A 514 -27.59 15.48 23.22
C ASP A 514 -28.28 14.79 22.04
N ILE A 515 -27.67 14.90 20.87
CA ILE A 515 -28.00 14.11 19.68
C ILE A 515 -26.87 13.13 19.44
N LEU A 516 -27.14 11.84 19.65
CA LEU A 516 -26.15 10.76 19.60
C LEU A 516 -26.37 9.89 18.36
N TYR A 517 -25.44 9.94 17.41
CA TYR A 517 -25.46 9.09 16.23
C TYR A 517 -24.51 7.90 16.43
N GLY A 518 -25.01 6.67 16.57
CA GLY A 518 -24.17 5.47 16.71
C GLY A 518 -23.42 5.15 15.43
N GLY A 519 -24.18 4.98 14.35
CA GLY A 519 -23.62 4.60 13.06
C GLY A 519 -23.90 3.13 12.81
N GLY A 520 -22.86 2.35 12.55
CA GLY A 520 -22.96 0.90 12.42
C GLY A 520 -22.14 0.20 13.50
N GLY A 521 -22.43 -1.07 13.77
CA GLY A 521 -21.73 -1.84 14.80
C GLY A 521 -22.65 -2.12 15.99
N ASN A 522 -22.15 -2.75 17.06
CA ASN A 522 -22.94 -2.98 18.27
C ASN A 522 -22.57 -1.91 19.32
N ASP A 523 -23.38 -0.85 19.40
CA ASP A 523 -23.05 0.33 20.17
C ASP A 523 -23.55 0.27 21.62
N ILE A 524 -22.88 1.03 22.49
CA ILE A 524 -23.29 1.22 23.89
C ILE A 524 -23.46 2.70 24.17
N TYR A 525 -24.69 3.08 24.51
CA TYR A 525 -25.04 4.42 24.95
C TYR A 525 -25.14 4.44 26.47
N ALA A 526 -24.27 5.19 27.13
CA ALA A 526 -24.21 5.26 28.58
C ALA A 526 -24.78 6.60 29.09
N PHE A 527 -25.72 6.49 30.02
CA PHE A 527 -26.44 7.60 30.64
C PHE A 527 -26.21 7.60 32.15
N ALA A 528 -26.11 8.78 32.74
CA ALA A 528 -26.10 9.01 34.16
C ALA A 528 -27.26 9.91 34.60
N LYS A 529 -27.54 9.90 35.90
CA LYS A 529 -28.60 10.74 36.46
C LYS A 529 -28.21 12.22 36.34
N GLY A 530 -29.00 12.97 35.56
CA GLY A 530 -28.82 14.40 35.36
C GLY A 530 -28.23 14.79 34.02
N ASP A 531 -28.00 13.81 33.14
CA ASP A 531 -27.47 14.01 31.79
C ASP A 531 -28.43 14.88 30.96
N GLY A 532 -29.71 14.56 30.92
CA GLY A 532 -30.72 15.44 30.33
C GLY A 532 -31.68 14.66 29.45
N LYS A 533 -32.03 15.20 28.27
CA LYS A 533 -32.96 14.54 27.33
C LYS A 533 -32.30 14.29 25.99
N ASP A 534 -31.64 13.15 25.89
CA ASP A 534 -30.88 12.80 24.69
C ASP A 534 -31.75 12.12 23.62
N THR A 535 -31.36 12.30 22.36
CA THR A 535 -31.95 11.69 21.17
C THR A 535 -30.92 10.81 20.49
N ILE A 536 -31.22 9.51 20.34
CA ILE A 536 -30.33 8.55 19.70
C ILE A 536 -30.79 8.27 18.26
N TYR A 537 -29.84 8.28 17.32
CA TYR A 537 -30.00 7.92 15.92
C TYR A 537 -29.01 6.82 15.51
N ASP A 538 -29.46 5.58 15.61
CA ASP A 538 -28.71 4.40 15.19
C ASP A 538 -29.20 3.86 13.84
N THR A 539 -28.31 3.24 13.08
CA THR A 539 -28.58 2.80 11.71
C THR A 539 -28.37 1.30 11.48
N ALA A 540 -27.54 0.61 12.26
CA ALA A 540 -27.39 -0.85 12.19
C ALA A 540 -26.61 -1.40 13.39
N GLY A 541 -27.05 -2.50 13.99
CA GLY A 541 -26.38 -3.01 15.19
C GLY A 541 -27.24 -3.85 16.12
N ASN A 542 -26.61 -4.49 17.11
CA ASN A 542 -27.27 -4.96 18.34
C ASN A 542 -26.89 -4.03 19.51
N ASP A 543 -27.52 -2.88 19.57
CA ASP A 543 -27.11 -1.78 20.45
C ASP A 543 -27.70 -1.91 21.85
N LYS A 544 -27.01 -1.30 22.83
CA LYS A 544 -27.37 -1.37 24.25
C LYS A 544 -27.40 0.00 24.88
N LYS A 545 -28.36 0.19 25.78
CA LYS A 545 -28.42 1.35 26.68
C LYS A 545 -27.95 0.93 28.05
N LYS A 546 -27.06 1.71 28.65
CA LYS A 546 -26.52 1.51 29.99
C LYS A 546 -26.90 2.72 30.84
N PHE A 547 -27.55 2.48 31.98
CA PHE A 547 -27.99 3.51 32.94
C PHE A 547 -27.24 3.38 34.26
#